data_AF-A0A7W1M3U7-F1
#
_entry.id   AF-A0A7W1M3U7-F1
#
_cell.length_a   1.000
_cell.length_b   1.000
_cell.length_c   1.000
_cell.angle_alpha   90.00
_cell.angle_beta   90.00
_cell.angle_gamma   90.00
#
_symmetry.space_group_name_H-M   'P 1'
#
loop_
_entity.id
_entity.type
_entity.pdbx_description
1 polymer ?
#
loop_
_entity_poly.entity_id
_entity_poly.type
_entity_poly.pdbx_seq_one_letter_code
_entity_poly.pdbx_strand_id
1 'polypeptide(L)'
;MIGAPSALAASTGGASAVAGTTTTKSQTPAAPLHLSPVTAHSQNLAYHGPVFMKTATGEVVPYQPVASAGQVEDATGGSVVGVVTPAKPQLLVPGSRARYVAGLAAAPMSAPASVQTMIWAGNQIIGLPYIWGGGHASFTAPGYDCSGTVSFALHGASLLSTPEDSSEFMQWGSHGAGRWVTVFSNAGHAYMTVAGLRLDTSAADDPSNQQGPRWRPLRQGNGGYAVRHPLGF
;
A
#
# COMPACT_ATOMS: atom_id res chain seq x y z
N MET A 1 -58.85 9.21 57.70
CA MET A 1 -58.09 8.03 58.18
C MET A 1 -56.73 8.09 57.50
N ILE A 2 -55.70 8.69 58.13
CA ILE A 2 -54.70 8.06 59.01
C ILE A 2 -53.95 6.91 58.32
N GLY A 3 -52.63 7.04 58.16
CA GLY A 3 -51.74 5.90 57.94
C GLY A 3 -50.39 6.21 57.27
N ALA A 4 -49.43 6.70 58.05
CA ALA A 4 -48.02 6.28 57.94
C ALA A 4 -47.73 5.33 59.14
N PRO A 5 -46.57 4.66 59.34
CA PRO A 5 -45.28 4.73 58.61
C PRO A 5 -44.50 3.38 58.49
N SER A 6 -43.27 3.47 57.95
CA SER A 6 -42.02 2.72 58.25
C SER A 6 -41.95 1.18 58.29
N ALA A 7 -40.93 0.64 57.61
CA ALA A 7 -40.28 -0.62 57.98
C ALA A 7 -38.75 -0.51 57.86
N LEU A 8 -38.08 -0.85 58.96
CA LEU A 8 -36.66 -1.17 59.10
C LEU A 8 -36.37 -2.58 58.55
N ALA A 9 -35.14 -2.85 58.10
CA ALA A 9 -34.23 -3.82 58.74
C ALA A 9 -32.97 -4.08 57.90
N ALA A 10 -31.83 -4.04 58.59
CA ALA A 10 -30.51 -4.44 58.12
C ALA A 10 -30.33 -5.96 58.19
N SER A 11 -29.44 -6.50 57.35
CA SER A 11 -28.60 -7.62 57.76
C SER A 11 -27.21 -7.54 57.11
N THR A 12 -26.23 -7.84 57.95
CA THR A 12 -24.79 -7.78 57.79
C THR A 12 -24.23 -9.03 57.11
N GLY A 13 -23.15 -8.88 56.33
CA GLY A 13 -22.33 -10.02 55.90
C GLY A 13 -21.12 -9.56 55.10
N GLY A 14 -19.98 -9.40 55.78
CA GLY A 14 -18.68 -9.16 55.15
C GLY A 14 -17.94 -10.47 54.86
N ALA A 15 -17.22 -10.50 53.74
CA ALA A 15 -16.00 -11.29 53.55
C ALA A 15 -15.14 -10.63 52.44
N SER A 16 -13.93 -10.19 52.81
CA SER A 16 -12.80 -9.93 51.90
C SER A 16 -12.26 -11.29 51.39
N ALA A 17 -11.50 -11.48 50.31
CA ALA A 17 -10.67 -10.64 49.43
C ALA A 17 -10.79 -11.23 47.99
N VAL A 18 -10.30 -10.61 46.91
CA VAL A 18 -8.92 -10.76 46.42
C VAL A 18 -8.61 -9.59 45.48
N ALA A 19 -7.41 -9.04 45.65
CA ALA A 19 -6.81 -8.02 44.81
C ALA A 19 -6.75 -8.43 43.33
N GLY A 20 -7.39 -7.64 42.47
CA GLY A 20 -7.15 -7.62 41.03
C GLY A 20 -6.61 -6.25 40.66
N THR A 21 -5.29 -6.07 40.73
CA THR A 21 -4.59 -4.91 40.20
C THR A 21 -4.82 -4.86 38.69
N THR A 22 -5.83 -4.12 38.23
CA THR A 22 -5.93 -3.77 36.82
C THR A 22 -4.93 -2.65 36.58
N THR A 23 -3.71 -3.04 36.25
CA THR A 23 -2.72 -2.13 35.67
C THR A 23 -3.28 -1.58 34.36
N THR A 24 -3.84 -0.38 34.39
CA THR A 24 -3.92 0.45 33.20
C THR A 24 -2.48 0.78 32.80
N LYS A 25 -1.91 -0.01 31.88
CA LYS A 25 -0.70 0.40 31.18
C LYS A 25 -1.07 1.69 30.43
N SER A 26 -0.67 2.84 30.97
CA SER A 26 -0.52 4.06 30.18
C SER A 26 0.35 3.71 29.00
N GLN A 27 -0.25 3.60 27.81
CA GLN A 27 0.50 3.54 26.57
C GLN A 27 1.30 4.84 26.50
N THR A 28 2.62 4.74 26.57
CA THR A 28 3.52 5.84 26.24
C THR A 28 3.07 6.41 24.89
N PRO A 29 2.79 7.72 24.77
CA PRO A 29 2.51 8.31 23.47
C PRO A 29 3.64 7.93 22.54
N ALA A 30 3.32 7.28 21.41
CA ALA A 30 4.28 6.99 20.38
C ALA A 30 5.04 8.29 20.09
N ALA A 31 6.38 8.23 20.07
CA ALA A 31 7.21 9.38 19.79
C ALA A 31 6.66 10.09 18.53
N PRO A 32 6.55 11.43 18.53
CA PRO A 32 5.97 12.15 17.40
C PRO A 32 6.72 11.73 16.14
N LEU A 33 5.98 11.13 15.20
CA LEU A 33 6.55 10.69 13.94
C LEU A 33 7.08 11.93 13.24
N HIS A 34 8.38 11.97 12.99
CA HIS A 34 8.98 13.02 12.18
C HIS A 34 8.34 12.96 10.77
N LEU A 35 7.56 13.98 10.43
CA LEU A 35 6.58 14.01 9.32
C LEU A 35 7.20 14.30 7.94
N SER A 36 8.53 14.34 7.83
CA SER A 36 9.20 14.69 6.57
C SER A 36 8.98 13.63 5.49
N PRO A 37 8.51 14.02 4.28
CA PRO A 37 8.37 13.14 3.13
C PRO A 37 9.64 12.38 2.73
N VAL A 38 9.46 11.12 2.30
CA VAL A 38 10.52 10.33 1.67
C VAL A 38 10.69 10.77 0.21
N THR A 39 11.55 11.77 -0.01
CA THR A 39 11.70 12.44 -1.33
C THR A 39 13.03 12.17 -2.04
N ALA A 40 13.89 11.32 -1.49
CA ALA A 40 15.19 11.05 -2.10
C ALA A 40 15.05 10.34 -3.44
N HIS A 41 15.63 10.92 -4.49
CA HIS A 41 15.71 10.30 -5.82
C HIS A 41 16.68 9.11 -5.78
N SER A 42 16.25 7.94 -6.24
CA SER A 42 17.17 6.84 -6.52
C SER A 42 17.70 7.00 -7.93
N GLN A 43 18.95 7.46 -8.08
CA GLN A 43 19.60 7.54 -9.40
C GLN A 43 20.06 6.17 -9.93
N ASN A 44 20.08 5.16 -9.06
CA ASN A 44 20.38 3.78 -9.43
C ASN A 44 19.16 2.91 -9.11
N LEU A 45 18.51 2.36 -10.14
CA LEU A 45 17.44 1.37 -9.93
C LEU A 45 18.02 0.04 -9.42
N ALA A 46 19.28 -0.26 -9.71
CA ALA A 46 19.89 -1.52 -9.33
C ALA A 46 20.17 -1.55 -7.82
N TYR A 47 19.34 -2.30 -7.08
CA TYR A 47 19.55 -2.60 -5.68
C TYR A 47 20.25 -3.95 -5.55
N HIS A 48 21.42 -3.97 -4.88
CA HIS A 48 22.24 -5.16 -4.65
C HIS A 48 22.27 -5.61 -3.18
N GLY A 49 21.50 -4.94 -2.31
CA GLY A 49 21.40 -5.32 -0.90
C GLY A 49 20.50 -6.54 -0.69
N PRO A 50 20.31 -6.97 0.57
CA PRO A 50 19.44 -8.08 0.88
C PRO A 50 17.99 -7.76 0.52
N VAL A 51 17.33 -8.71 -0.15
CA VAL A 51 15.90 -8.70 -0.44
C VAL A 51 15.28 -9.87 0.31
N PHE A 52 14.08 -9.67 0.83
CA PHE A 52 13.30 -10.69 1.53
C PHE A 52 11.95 -10.84 0.84
N MET A 53 11.24 -11.94 1.12
CA MET A 53 9.88 -12.14 0.69
C MET A 53 9.01 -12.45 1.91
N LYS A 54 7.83 -11.83 1.97
CA LYS A 54 6.77 -12.25 2.88
C LYS A 54 5.99 -13.41 2.25
N THR A 55 5.99 -14.57 2.89
CA THR A 55 5.26 -15.75 2.43
C THR A 55 3.76 -15.61 2.68
N ALA A 56 2.95 -16.50 2.11
CA ALA A 56 1.51 -16.53 2.36
C ALA A 56 1.15 -16.78 3.85
N THR A 57 2.04 -17.43 4.61
CA THR A 57 1.91 -17.62 6.07
C THR A 57 2.37 -16.42 6.88
N GLY A 58 2.91 -15.38 6.23
CA GLY A 58 3.40 -14.16 6.86
C GLY A 58 4.86 -14.20 7.32
N GLU A 59 5.57 -15.29 7.08
CA GLU A 59 6.99 -15.44 7.40
C GLU A 59 7.85 -14.57 6.45
N VAL A 60 8.93 -13.98 6.98
CA VAL A 60 9.88 -13.20 6.19
C VAL A 60 11.14 -14.02 5.96
N VAL A 61 11.39 -14.41 4.71
CA VAL A 61 12.53 -15.26 4.32
C VAL A 61 13.42 -14.54 3.31
N PRO A 62 14.73 -14.86 3.23
CA PRO A 62 15.59 -14.34 2.17
C PRO A 62 15.00 -14.61 0.79
N TYR A 63 14.93 -13.59 -0.06
CA TYR A 63 14.45 -13.74 -1.43
C TYR A 63 15.56 -14.30 -2.31
N GLN A 64 15.32 -15.46 -2.89
CA GLN A 64 16.10 -15.97 -4.00
C GLN A 64 15.25 -15.84 -5.27
N PRO A 65 15.73 -15.13 -6.32
CA PRO A 65 15.06 -15.14 -7.60
C PRO A 65 15.01 -16.59 -8.08
N VAL A 66 13.82 -17.16 -8.22
CA VAL A 66 13.69 -18.37 -9.02
C VAL A 66 14.11 -17.98 -10.43
N ALA A 67 15.12 -18.66 -10.98
CA ALA A 67 15.44 -18.52 -12.39
C ALA A 67 14.12 -18.71 -13.16
N SER A 68 13.81 -17.80 -14.09
CA SER A 68 12.57 -17.82 -14.86
C SER A 68 12.24 -19.25 -15.28
N ALA A 69 11.06 -19.72 -14.90
CA ALA A 69 10.54 -21.03 -15.30
C ALA A 69 10.36 -21.06 -16.82
N GLY A 70 11.45 -21.31 -17.54
CA GLY A 70 11.45 -21.84 -18.88
C GLY A 70 11.58 -23.36 -18.78
N GLN A 71 10.52 -24.05 -18.36
CA GLN A 71 10.23 -25.43 -18.73
C GLN A 71 8.72 -25.63 -18.55
N VAL A 72 8.07 -25.89 -19.68
CA VAL A 72 6.69 -26.37 -19.77
C VAL A 72 6.77 -27.82 -19.33
N GLU A 73 6.33 -28.14 -18.11
CA GLU A 73 6.02 -29.53 -17.76
C GLU A 73 4.52 -29.73 -17.99
N ASP A 74 4.27 -30.42 -19.09
CA ASP A 74 2.98 -30.87 -19.57
C ASP A 74 2.36 -31.81 -18.52
N ALA A 75 1.35 -31.33 -17.80
CA ALA A 75 0.50 -32.14 -16.94
C ALA A 75 -0.94 -32.06 -17.45
N THR A 76 -1.33 -33.15 -18.08
CA THR A 76 -2.60 -33.42 -18.76
C THR A 76 -3.81 -33.25 -17.84
N GLY A 77 -4.80 -32.47 -18.30
CA GLY A 77 -6.22 -32.73 -18.02
C GLY A 77 -6.91 -31.81 -17.01
N GLY A 78 -7.75 -30.91 -17.52
CA GLY A 78 -8.83 -30.27 -16.74
C GLY A 78 -8.97 -28.79 -17.01
N SER A 79 -9.97 -28.41 -17.82
CA SER A 79 -10.34 -27.01 -18.02
C SER A 79 -10.75 -26.38 -16.68
N VAL A 80 -9.89 -25.52 -16.14
CA VAL A 80 -10.29 -24.45 -15.25
C VAL A 80 -10.09 -23.13 -16.00
N VAL A 81 -11.19 -22.46 -16.34
CA VAL A 81 -11.15 -21.06 -16.79
C VAL A 81 -10.82 -20.24 -15.56
N GLY A 82 -9.54 -19.96 -15.40
CA GLY A 82 -8.96 -19.18 -14.33
C GLY A 82 -7.47 -19.20 -14.51
N VAL A 83 -6.96 -18.33 -15.39
CA VAL A 83 -5.52 -18.05 -15.42
C VAL A 83 -5.19 -17.37 -14.09
N VAL A 84 -4.91 -18.16 -13.06
CA VAL A 84 -4.27 -17.64 -11.86
C VAL A 84 -2.84 -17.37 -12.28
N THR A 85 -2.58 -16.19 -12.85
CA THR A 85 -1.20 -15.71 -12.91
C THR A 85 -0.69 -15.77 -11.47
N PRO A 86 0.43 -16.46 -11.18
CA PRO A 86 0.94 -16.52 -9.83
C PRO A 86 1.08 -15.09 -9.31
N ALA A 87 0.45 -14.81 -8.15
CA ALA A 87 0.54 -13.49 -7.55
C ALA A 87 2.03 -13.15 -7.40
N LYS A 88 2.41 -11.95 -7.87
CA LYS A 88 3.81 -11.53 -7.80
C LYS A 88 4.27 -11.46 -6.34
N PRO A 89 5.54 -11.78 -6.05
CA PRO A 89 6.02 -11.93 -4.69
C PRO A 89 5.90 -10.64 -3.87
N GLN A 90 5.61 -10.80 -2.58
CA GLN A 90 5.59 -9.70 -1.61
C GLN A 90 7.01 -9.40 -1.13
N LEU A 91 7.76 -8.67 -1.97
CA LEU A 91 9.16 -8.35 -1.71
C LEU A 91 9.33 -7.29 -0.62
N LEU A 92 10.36 -7.45 0.19
CA LEU A 92 10.72 -6.60 1.33
C LEU A 92 12.21 -6.22 1.28
N VAL A 93 12.52 -5.02 1.77
CA VAL A 93 13.90 -4.54 1.95
C VAL A 93 14.05 -3.81 3.30
N PRO A 94 15.24 -3.87 3.93
CA PRO A 94 15.50 -3.09 5.14
C PRO A 94 15.41 -1.57 4.90
N GLY A 95 15.11 -0.83 5.96
CA GLY A 95 15.07 0.64 5.95
C GLY A 95 13.70 1.20 5.58
N SER A 96 13.69 2.47 5.12
CA SER A 96 12.50 3.31 4.93
C SER A 96 12.24 3.71 3.48
N ARG A 97 12.93 3.09 2.51
CA ARG A 97 12.74 3.36 1.09
C ARG A 97 12.49 2.08 0.32
N ALA A 98 11.54 2.14 -0.60
CA ALA A 98 11.32 1.05 -1.53
C ALA A 98 12.51 0.93 -2.49
N ARG A 99 12.76 -0.27 -2.97
CA ARG A 99 13.86 -0.57 -3.89
C ARG A 99 13.33 -1.29 -5.11
N TYR A 100 13.85 -0.94 -6.28
CA TYR A 100 13.52 -1.62 -7.51
C TYR A 100 14.32 -2.93 -7.57
N VAL A 101 13.62 -4.06 -7.75
CA VAL A 101 14.17 -5.41 -7.78
C VAL A 101 13.52 -6.14 -8.93
N ALA A 102 14.27 -6.37 -10.01
CA ALA A 102 13.87 -7.19 -11.15
C ALA A 102 12.48 -6.84 -11.73
N GLY A 103 12.17 -5.56 -11.95
CA GLY A 103 10.88 -5.13 -12.49
C GLY A 103 9.85 -4.73 -11.44
N LEU A 104 10.05 -5.13 -10.19
CA LEU A 104 9.10 -4.91 -9.09
C LEU A 104 9.66 -3.94 -8.05
N ALA A 105 8.78 -3.40 -7.22
CA ALA A 105 9.19 -2.68 -6.02
C ALA A 105 9.19 -3.62 -4.80
N ALA A 106 10.31 -3.65 -4.08
CA ALA A 106 10.40 -4.24 -2.76
C ALA A 106 10.05 -3.19 -1.70
N ALA A 107 9.09 -3.53 -0.84
CA ALA A 107 8.57 -2.62 0.16
C ALA A 107 9.55 -2.45 1.33
N PRO A 108 9.73 -1.25 1.89
CA PRO A 108 10.57 -1.05 3.05
C PRO A 108 9.91 -1.66 4.30
N MET A 109 10.67 -2.44 5.06
CA MET A 109 10.19 -3.08 6.29
C MET A 109 9.74 -2.08 7.38
N SER A 110 10.27 -0.85 7.37
CA SER A 110 9.83 0.20 8.31
C SER A 110 8.58 0.97 7.86
N ALA A 111 8.03 0.66 6.68
CA ALA A 111 6.80 1.28 6.22
C ALA A 111 5.57 0.73 6.96
N PRO A 112 4.53 1.56 7.16
CA PRO A 112 3.22 1.09 7.58
C PRO A 112 2.75 -0.07 6.73
N ALA A 113 2.01 -1.01 7.31
CA ALA A 113 1.53 -2.19 6.61
C ALA A 113 0.72 -1.83 5.35
N SER A 114 -0.11 -0.77 5.41
CA SER A 114 -0.86 -0.24 4.27
C SER A 114 0.05 0.18 3.11
N VAL A 115 1.18 0.82 3.39
CA VAL A 115 2.17 1.23 2.38
C VAL A 115 2.85 0.02 1.76
N GLN A 116 3.17 -1.01 2.55
CA GLN A 116 3.72 -2.26 2.01
C GLN A 116 2.71 -2.96 1.09
N THR A 117 1.46 -3.08 1.52
CA THR A 117 0.39 -3.65 0.71
C THR A 117 0.13 -2.85 -0.56
N MET A 118 0.19 -1.52 -0.50
CA MET A 118 0.09 -0.64 -1.68
C MET A 118 1.15 -0.96 -2.73
N ILE A 119 2.40 -1.15 -2.29
CA ILE A 119 3.51 -1.51 -3.18
C ILE A 119 3.26 -2.88 -3.81
N TRP A 120 2.86 -3.88 -3.01
CA TRP A 120 2.60 -5.22 -3.53
C TRP A 120 1.37 -5.31 -4.43
N ALA A 121 0.36 -4.48 -4.19
CA ALA A 121 -0.78 -4.31 -5.09
C ALA A 121 -0.31 -3.70 -6.42
N GLY A 122 0.40 -2.57 -6.38
CA GLY A 122 0.98 -1.97 -7.58
C GLY A 122 1.84 -2.95 -8.38
N ASN A 123 2.63 -3.80 -7.70
CA ASN A 123 3.40 -4.88 -8.33
C ASN A 123 2.55 -5.78 -9.22
N GLN A 124 1.32 -6.13 -8.81
CA GLN A 124 0.46 -7.06 -9.56
C GLN A 124 0.18 -6.60 -10.99
N ILE A 125 0.00 -5.30 -11.20
CA ILE A 125 -0.33 -4.72 -12.52
C ILE A 125 0.90 -4.31 -13.34
N ILE A 126 2.11 -4.44 -12.81
CA ILE A 126 3.34 -4.08 -13.55
C ILE A 126 3.49 -4.92 -14.82
N GLY A 127 3.73 -4.26 -15.95
CA GLY A 127 3.89 -4.91 -17.25
C GLY A 127 2.59 -5.17 -18.01
N LEU A 128 1.43 -4.86 -17.43
CA LEU A 128 0.18 -4.78 -18.17
C LEU A 128 0.20 -3.56 -19.13
N PRO A 129 -0.57 -3.59 -20.23
CA PRO A 129 -0.62 -2.47 -21.16
C PRO A 129 -1.34 -1.25 -20.56
N TYR A 130 -1.02 -0.08 -21.11
CA TYR A 130 -1.87 1.10 -20.94
C TYR A 130 -3.13 0.94 -21.78
N ILE A 131 -4.30 1.10 -21.16
CA ILE A 131 -5.60 1.14 -21.84
C ILE A 131 -6.36 2.34 -21.31
N TRP A 132 -6.75 3.27 -22.18
CA TRP A 132 -7.57 4.42 -21.80
C TRP A 132 -8.89 3.97 -21.15
N GLY A 133 -9.21 4.47 -19.95
CA GLY A 133 -10.35 4.03 -19.15
C GLY A 133 -10.16 2.69 -18.42
N GLY A 134 -8.98 2.07 -18.56
CA GLY A 134 -8.67 0.79 -17.92
C GLY A 134 -8.63 0.92 -16.40
N GLY A 135 -9.39 0.09 -15.69
CA GLY A 135 -9.46 0.07 -14.22
C GLY A 135 -10.59 0.92 -13.62
N HIS A 136 -11.42 1.59 -14.43
CA HIS A 136 -12.49 2.47 -13.95
C HIS A 136 -13.84 1.76 -13.72
N ALA A 137 -14.17 0.78 -14.55
CA ALA A 137 -15.38 -0.03 -14.36
C ALA A 137 -15.24 -1.06 -13.22
N SER A 138 -14.01 -1.49 -12.93
CA SER A 138 -13.66 -2.47 -11.91
C SER A 138 -12.15 -2.41 -11.65
N PHE A 139 -11.73 -2.77 -10.43
CA PHE A 139 -10.32 -2.95 -10.11
C PHE A 139 -9.68 -4.12 -10.86
N THR A 140 -10.44 -5.01 -11.50
CA THR A 140 -9.89 -6.06 -12.35
C THR A 140 -10.06 -5.67 -13.82
N ALA A 141 -8.96 -5.37 -14.49
CA ALA A 141 -8.93 -4.98 -15.91
C ALA A 141 -7.75 -5.62 -16.66
N PRO A 142 -7.84 -5.79 -17.99
CA PRO A 142 -6.74 -6.31 -18.83
C PRO A 142 -5.58 -5.33 -19.01
N GLY A 143 -5.77 -4.07 -18.63
CA GLY A 143 -4.80 -2.97 -18.67
C GLY A 143 -5.35 -1.77 -17.91
N TYR A 144 -4.49 -0.82 -17.60
CA TYR A 144 -4.84 0.31 -16.71
C TYR A 144 -4.36 1.63 -17.31
N ASP A 145 -5.18 2.67 -17.19
CA ASP A 145 -4.73 4.03 -17.47
C ASP A 145 -4.00 4.64 -16.26
N CYS A 146 -3.72 5.94 -16.33
CA CYS A 146 -2.97 6.66 -15.30
C CYS A 146 -3.68 6.62 -13.93
N SER A 147 -4.92 7.09 -13.85
CA SER A 147 -5.70 7.12 -12.61
C SER A 147 -6.19 5.74 -12.19
N GLY A 148 -6.51 4.84 -13.12
CA GLY A 148 -6.83 3.44 -12.84
C GLY A 148 -5.66 2.69 -12.18
N THR A 149 -4.42 3.00 -12.56
CA THR A 149 -3.20 2.47 -11.92
C THR A 149 -3.07 2.92 -10.47
N VAL A 150 -3.28 4.23 -10.21
CA VAL A 150 -3.22 4.80 -8.85
C VAL A 150 -4.36 4.21 -8.00
N SER A 151 -5.57 4.16 -8.55
CA SER A 151 -6.76 3.57 -7.93
C SER A 151 -6.54 2.12 -7.53
N PHE A 152 -5.95 1.29 -8.41
CA PHE A 152 -5.64 -0.11 -8.09
C PHE A 152 -4.71 -0.25 -6.89
N ALA A 153 -3.62 0.52 -6.85
CA ALA A 153 -2.65 0.47 -5.76
C ALA A 153 -3.27 0.93 -4.43
N LEU A 154 -4.04 2.02 -4.43
CA LEU A 154 -4.75 2.53 -3.25
C LEU A 154 -5.83 1.55 -2.76
N HIS A 155 -6.55 0.91 -3.67
CA HIS A 155 -7.55 -0.11 -3.34
C HIS A 155 -6.93 -1.32 -2.65
N GLY A 156 -5.80 -1.82 -3.18
CA GLY A 156 -5.06 -2.90 -2.53
C GLY A 156 -4.60 -2.56 -1.11
N ALA A 157 -4.37 -1.28 -0.82
CA ALA A 157 -4.05 -0.77 0.52
C ALA A 157 -5.28 -0.46 1.40
N SER A 158 -6.49 -0.76 0.93
CA SER A 158 -7.76 -0.44 1.59
C SER A 158 -7.98 1.06 1.84
N LEU A 159 -7.39 1.92 0.99
CA LEU A 159 -7.54 3.37 1.05
C LEU A 159 -8.57 3.92 0.07
N LEU A 160 -9.08 3.05 -0.81
CA LEU A 160 -10.00 3.42 -1.86
C LEU A 160 -10.99 2.28 -2.14
N SER A 161 -12.28 2.58 -2.11
CA SER A 161 -13.36 1.61 -2.33
C SER A 161 -13.88 1.58 -3.77
N THR A 162 -13.70 2.68 -4.50
CA THR A 162 -14.17 2.89 -5.88
C THR A 162 -13.04 3.50 -6.71
N PRO A 163 -12.83 3.11 -7.97
CA PRO A 163 -11.86 3.78 -8.82
C PRO A 163 -12.17 5.28 -8.94
N GLU A 164 -11.14 6.10 -8.89
CA GLU A 164 -11.23 7.55 -9.09
C GLU A 164 -10.51 7.91 -10.39
N ASP A 165 -11.03 8.91 -11.09
CA ASP A 165 -10.35 9.56 -12.21
C ASP A 165 -9.30 10.59 -11.75
N SER A 166 -8.54 11.14 -12.70
CA SER A 166 -7.46 12.08 -12.36
C SER A 166 -7.99 13.42 -11.82
N SER A 167 -9.17 13.86 -12.23
CA SER A 167 -9.80 15.08 -11.72
C SER A 167 -10.31 14.88 -10.29
N GLU A 168 -10.87 13.72 -9.98
CA GLU A 168 -11.30 13.36 -8.63
C GLU A 168 -10.09 13.27 -7.67
N PHE A 169 -8.98 12.66 -8.11
CA PHE A 169 -7.73 12.65 -7.35
C PHE A 169 -7.15 14.03 -7.06
N MET A 170 -7.52 15.08 -7.80
CA MET A 170 -7.10 16.45 -7.48
C MET A 170 -7.71 16.95 -6.16
N GLN A 171 -8.79 16.33 -5.67
CA GLN A 171 -9.52 16.71 -4.47
C GLN A 171 -9.48 15.62 -3.38
N TRP A 172 -9.00 14.42 -3.72
CA TRP A 172 -8.87 13.29 -2.80
C TRP A 172 -7.85 13.52 -1.68
N GLY A 173 -8.12 12.95 -0.51
CA GLY A 173 -7.18 12.93 0.63
C GLY A 173 -6.83 14.31 1.18
N SER A 174 -5.66 14.42 1.82
CA SER A 174 -5.14 15.70 2.33
C SER A 174 -4.23 16.40 1.33
N HIS A 175 -4.16 17.73 1.41
CA HIS A 175 -3.29 18.54 0.56
C HIS A 175 -1.80 18.40 0.95
N GLY A 176 -0.92 18.43 -0.05
CA GLY A 176 0.52 18.39 0.12
C GLY A 176 1.11 16.99 -0.01
N ALA A 177 2.44 16.90 0.10
CA ALA A 177 3.15 15.64 0.05
C ALA A 177 2.98 14.86 1.36
N GLY A 178 2.66 13.58 1.26
CA GLY A 178 2.63 12.66 2.41
C GLY A 178 3.99 12.07 2.71
N ARG A 179 4.14 11.46 3.89
CA ARG A 179 5.45 10.92 4.31
C ARG A 179 5.88 9.77 3.43
N TRP A 180 4.95 8.85 3.20
CA TRP A 180 5.16 7.62 2.44
C TRP A 180 4.51 7.67 1.08
N VAL A 181 3.34 8.27 0.97
CA VAL A 181 2.52 8.25 -0.24
C VAL A 181 2.20 9.67 -0.65
N THR A 182 2.44 9.99 -1.91
CA THR A 182 1.97 11.25 -2.50
C THR A 182 1.40 10.96 -3.89
N VAL A 183 0.15 11.33 -4.11
CA VAL A 183 -0.53 11.32 -5.40
C VAL A 183 -0.35 12.69 -6.05
N PHE A 184 0.03 12.68 -7.32
CA PHE A 184 0.15 13.86 -8.16
C PHE A 184 -0.90 13.76 -9.24
N SER A 185 -1.83 14.70 -9.29
CA SER A 185 -2.94 14.64 -10.24
C SER A 185 -3.30 15.96 -10.89
N ASN A 186 -3.69 15.93 -12.16
CA ASN A 186 -4.36 17.02 -12.86
C ASN A 186 -5.37 16.45 -13.86
N ALA A 187 -6.08 17.32 -14.60
CA ALA A 187 -7.12 16.89 -15.54
C ALA A 187 -6.63 15.93 -16.66
N GLY A 188 -5.32 15.83 -16.90
CA GLY A 188 -4.77 14.99 -17.96
C GLY A 188 -3.98 13.76 -17.48
N HIS A 189 -3.54 13.71 -16.23
CA HIS A 189 -2.69 12.61 -15.74
C HIS A 189 -2.71 12.47 -14.22
N ALA A 190 -2.61 11.23 -13.74
CA ALA A 190 -2.41 10.89 -12.34
C ALA A 190 -1.26 9.89 -12.18
N TYR A 191 -0.41 10.08 -11.18
CA TYR A 191 0.59 9.11 -10.75
C TYR A 191 0.81 9.26 -9.25
N MET A 192 1.58 8.35 -8.66
CA MET A 192 1.90 8.43 -7.24
C MET A 192 3.34 8.08 -6.95
N THR A 193 3.81 8.55 -5.80
CA THR A 193 5.07 8.12 -5.19
C THR A 193 4.74 7.34 -3.94
N VAL A 194 5.42 6.20 -3.75
CA VAL A 194 5.23 5.30 -2.62
C VAL A 194 6.60 4.91 -2.10
N ALA A 195 6.91 5.34 -0.88
CA ALA A 195 8.19 5.13 -0.19
C ALA A 195 9.43 5.47 -1.04
N GLY A 196 9.35 6.55 -1.84
CA GLY A 196 10.46 7.03 -2.68
C GLY A 196 10.57 6.39 -4.07
N LEU A 197 9.62 5.55 -4.49
CA LEU A 197 9.48 5.11 -5.88
C LEU A 197 8.22 5.67 -6.52
N ARG A 198 8.27 5.95 -7.82
CA ARG A 198 7.11 6.43 -8.59
C ARG A 198 6.39 5.25 -9.23
N LEU A 199 5.07 5.15 -9.04
CA LEU A 199 4.19 4.30 -9.83
C LEU A 199 3.50 5.18 -10.87
N ASP A 200 3.76 4.94 -12.15
CA ASP A 200 3.31 5.80 -13.24
C ASP A 200 3.19 5.00 -14.56
N THR A 201 2.20 5.37 -15.38
CA THR A 201 2.00 4.81 -16.71
C THR A 201 2.71 5.59 -17.82
N SER A 202 3.01 6.87 -17.57
CA SER A 202 3.78 7.71 -18.48
C SER A 202 5.26 7.35 -18.44
N ALA A 203 5.90 7.39 -19.60
CA ALA A 203 7.34 7.22 -19.72
C ALA A 203 8.14 8.50 -19.43
N ALA A 204 7.49 9.59 -19.02
CA ALA A 204 8.15 10.84 -18.68
C ALA A 204 9.28 10.60 -17.66
N ASP A 205 10.47 11.14 -17.94
CA ASP A 205 11.67 11.00 -17.12
C ASP A 205 12.15 9.53 -16.93
N ASP A 206 11.70 8.59 -17.76
CA ASP A 206 12.15 7.19 -17.78
C ASP A 206 12.88 6.85 -19.09
N PRO A 207 14.18 6.48 -19.03
CA PRO A 207 14.97 6.19 -20.22
C PRO A 207 14.50 4.96 -21.01
N SER A 208 13.65 4.10 -20.44
CA SER A 208 13.13 2.91 -21.12
C SER A 208 12.04 3.22 -22.16
N ASN A 209 11.43 4.41 -22.12
CA ASN A 209 10.31 4.83 -22.96
C ASN A 209 9.08 3.88 -22.98
N GLN A 210 8.96 2.99 -22.00
CA GLN A 210 7.88 1.99 -21.97
C GLN A 210 6.60 2.59 -21.37
N GLN A 211 5.43 2.26 -21.95
CA GLN A 211 4.10 2.71 -21.50
C GLN A 211 3.38 1.67 -20.63
N GLY A 212 2.46 2.13 -19.79
CA GLY A 212 1.68 1.28 -18.88
C GLY A 212 2.30 1.19 -17.47
N PRO A 213 1.60 0.54 -16.52
CA PRO A 213 1.94 0.59 -15.10
C PRO A 213 3.37 0.12 -14.84
N ARG A 214 4.21 1.01 -14.29
CA ARG A 214 5.60 0.69 -13.91
C ARG A 214 6.06 1.45 -12.67
N TRP A 215 6.98 0.81 -11.95
CA TRP A 215 7.82 1.47 -10.96
C TRP A 215 8.99 2.17 -11.64
N ARG A 216 9.18 3.44 -11.32
CA ARG A 216 10.14 4.34 -11.95
C ARG A 216 10.85 5.20 -10.90
N PRO A 217 11.99 5.83 -11.24
CA PRO A 217 12.55 6.91 -10.45
C PRO A 217 11.55 8.06 -10.26
N LEU A 218 11.75 8.82 -9.18
CA LEU A 218 11.04 10.06 -8.94
C LEU A 218 11.34 11.08 -10.04
N ARG A 219 10.32 11.83 -10.46
CA ARG A 219 10.44 12.91 -11.44
C ARG A 219 11.20 14.11 -10.88
N GLN A 220 11.94 14.82 -11.73
CA GLN A 220 12.66 16.03 -11.33
C GLN A 220 11.73 17.21 -11.00
N GLY A 221 10.51 17.23 -11.55
CA GLY A 221 9.54 18.27 -11.30
C GLY A 221 8.10 17.76 -11.41
N ASN A 222 7.23 18.33 -10.56
CA ASN A 222 5.81 17.98 -10.48
C ASN A 222 4.91 19.22 -10.66
N GLY A 223 5.40 20.25 -11.35
CA GLY A 223 4.64 21.47 -11.59
C GLY A 223 3.34 21.20 -12.36
N GLY A 224 2.26 21.89 -11.98
CA GLY A 224 0.94 21.72 -12.62
C GLY A 224 0.14 20.51 -12.12
N TYR A 225 0.60 19.81 -11.08
CA TYR A 225 -0.15 18.75 -10.40
C TYR A 225 -0.67 19.24 -9.04
N ALA A 226 -1.92 18.93 -8.73
CA ALA A 226 -2.39 18.89 -7.36
C ALA A 226 -1.64 17.78 -6.62
N VAL A 227 -1.15 18.10 -5.42
CA VAL A 227 -0.37 17.18 -4.60
C VAL A 227 -1.23 16.73 -3.43
N ARG A 228 -1.51 15.44 -3.35
CA ARG A 228 -2.41 14.83 -2.36
C ARG A 228 -1.77 13.64 -1.66
N HIS A 229 -2.26 13.29 -0.48
CA HIS A 229 -1.83 12.08 0.22
C HIS A 229 -2.95 11.46 1.06
N PRO A 230 -2.90 10.15 1.33
CA PRO A 230 -3.83 9.49 2.25
C PRO A 230 -3.67 10.01 3.67
N LEU A 231 -4.74 9.94 4.44
CA LEU A 231 -4.70 10.28 5.87
C LEU A 231 -3.95 9.21 6.66
N GLY A 232 -3.13 9.65 7.62
CA GLY A 232 -2.59 8.78 8.68
C GLY A 232 -1.17 8.28 8.51
N PHE A 233 -0.46 8.58 7.40
CA PHE A 233 0.96 8.25 7.27
C PHE A 233 1.73 9.04 6.22
#